data_AF-A0A3M1WCD1-F1
#
_entry.id   AF-A0A3M1WCD1-F1
#
_cell.length_a   1.000
_cell.length_b   1.000
_cell.length_c   1.000
_cell.angle_alpha   90.00
_cell.angle_beta   90.00
_cell.angle_gamma   90.00
#
_symmetry.space_group_name_H-M   'P 1'
#
loop_
_entity.id
_entity.type
_entity.pdbx_description
1 polymer ?
#
loop_
_entity_poly.entity_id
_entity_poly.type
_entity_poly.pdbx_seq_one_letter_code
_entity_poly.pdbx_strand_id
1 'polypeptide(L)' 'MPKRDVRLFVSDMLKAIKKIERYTAGLTFDQFEANGMVVDAVVRNLEIIGELEEA' A
#
# COMPACT_ATOMS: atom_id res chain seq x y z
N MET A 1 21.69 9.93 2.68
CA MET A 1 20.86 9.43 1.56
C MET A 1 20.75 10.53 0.53
N PRO A 2 20.96 10.27 -0.78
CA PRO A 2 20.62 11.28 -1.79
C PRO A 2 19.13 11.61 -1.63
N LYS A 3 18.77 12.90 -1.60
CA LYS A 3 17.37 13.32 -1.51
C LYS A 3 16.60 12.66 -2.66
N ARG A 4 15.83 11.61 -2.35
CA ARG A 4 14.91 11.03 -3.34
C ARG A 4 13.97 12.14 -3.75
N ASP A 5 13.81 12.28 -5.06
CA ASP A 5 12.88 13.24 -5.63
C ASP A 5 11.49 12.98 -5.04
N VAL A 6 10.85 14.02 -4.48
CA VAL A 6 9.48 13.96 -3.94
C VAL A 6 8.51 13.34 -4.93
N ARG A 7 8.75 13.52 -6.24
CA ARG A 7 7.95 12.91 -7.31
C ARG A 7 8.03 11.37 -7.32
N LEU A 8 9.17 10.78 -6.97
CA LEU A 8 9.33 9.33 -6.88
C LEU A 8 8.58 8.77 -5.68
N PHE A 9 8.57 9.48 -4.56
CA PHE A 9 7.80 9.12 -3.37
C PHE A 9 6.29 9.13 -3.64
N VAL A 10 5.79 10.20 -4.25
CA VAL A 10 4.37 10.28 -4.67
C VAL A 10 4.01 9.19 -5.67
N SER A 11 4.93 8.86 -6.59
CA SER A 11 4.73 7.76 -7.54
C SER A 11 4.59 6.40 -6.83
N ASP A 12 5.39 6.13 -5.81
CA ASP A 12 5.35 4.87 -5.08
C ASP A 12 4.12 4.75 -4.20
N MET A 13 3.70 5.83 -3.53
CA MET A 13 2.40 5.89 -2.84
C MET A 13 1.24 5.59 -3.80
N LEU A 14 1.23 6.22 -4.97
CA LEU A 14 0.15 6.01 -5.95
C LEU A 14 0.10 4.56 -6.44
N LYS A 15 1.27 3.92 -6.62
CA LYS A 15 1.33 2.49 -6.96
C LYS A 15 0.81 1.61 -5.82
N ALA A 16 1.13 1.94 -4.57
CA ALA A 16 0.68 1.21 -3.39
C ALA A 16 -0.84 1.31 -3.22
N ILE A 17 -1.42 2.51 -3.34
CA ILE A 17 -2.88 2.73 -3.31
C ILE A 17 -3.57 1.89 -4.39
N LYS A 18 -3.10 1.94 -5.64
CA LYS A 18 -3.66 1.13 -6.75
C LYS A 18 -3.54 -0.37 -6.55
N LYS A 19 -2.58 -0.85 -5.75
CA LYS A 19 -2.47 -2.26 -5.39
C LYS A 19 -3.53 -2.62 -4.35
N ILE A 20 -3.67 -1.81 -3.30
CA ILE A 20 -4.69 -1.99 -2.27
C ILE A 20 -6.08 -2.06 -2.92
N GLU A 21 -6.43 -1.07 -3.75
CA GLU A 21 -7.73 -1.04 -4.45
C GLU A 21 -7.99 -2.32 -5.26
N ARG A 22 -6.97 -2.87 -5.92
CA ARG A 22 -7.10 -4.10 -6.71
C ARG A 22 -7.23 -5.34 -5.84
N TYR A 23 -6.52 -5.41 -4.72
CA TYR A 23 -6.56 -6.58 -3.82
C TYR A 23 -7.88 -6.65 -3.05
N THR A 24 -8.47 -5.50 -2.73
CA THR A 24 -9.74 -5.41 -1.99
C THR A 24 -10.96 -5.34 -2.91
N ALA A 25 -10.77 -5.23 -4.23
CA ALA A 25 -11.87 -5.11 -5.18
C ALA A 25 -12.80 -6.33 -5.13
N GLY A 26 -14.08 -6.09 -4.88
CA GLY A 26 -15.11 -7.13 -4.85
C GLY A 26 -15.10 -8.00 -3.59
N LEU A 27 -14.23 -7.71 -2.61
CA LEU A 27 -14.27 -8.37 -1.30
C LEU A 27 -15.23 -7.64 -0.37
N THR A 28 -16.03 -8.39 0.38
CA THR A 28 -16.62 -7.88 1.62
C THR A 28 -15.56 -7.78 2.70
N PHE A 29 -15.87 -7.09 3.80
CA PHE A 29 -14.95 -7.02 4.94
C PHE A 29 -14.63 -8.41 5.52
N ASP A 30 -15.65 -9.26 5.72
CA ASP A 30 -15.46 -10.63 6.23
C ASP A 30 -14.58 -11.48 5.30
N GLN A 31 -14.74 -11.32 3.97
CA GLN A 31 -13.90 -12.01 2.98
C GLN A 31 -12.46 -11.50 2.97
N PHE A 32 -12.28 -10.19 3.20
CA PHE A 32 -10.97 -9.59 3.37
C PHE A 32 -10.28 -10.11 4.64
N GLU A 33 -10.97 -10.06 5.78
CA GLU A 33 -10.46 -10.50 7.09
C GLU A 33 -10.09 -11.98 7.09
N ALA A 34 -10.89 -12.83 6.43
CA ALA A 34 -10.60 -14.26 6.30
C ALA A 34 -9.44 -14.57 5.33
N ASN A 35 -8.96 -13.60 4.56
CA ASN A 35 -7.90 -13.79 3.56
C ASN A 35 -6.58 -13.16 4.03
N GLY A 36 -5.85 -13.90 4.88
CA GLY A 36 -4.59 -13.42 5.47
C GLY A 36 -3.55 -12.93 4.46
N MET A 37 -3.45 -13.57 3.28
CA MET A 37 -2.53 -13.11 2.23
C MET A 37 -2.90 -11.73 1.68
N VAL A 38 -4.20 -11.43 1.53
CA VAL A 38 -4.66 -10.11 1.09
C VAL A 38 -4.46 -9.08 2.20
N VAL A 39 -4.70 -9.45 3.46
CA VAL A 39 -4.42 -8.58 4.62
C VAL A 39 -2.95 -8.21 4.66
N ASP A 40 -2.04 -9.17 4.60
CA ASP A 40 -0.59 -8.94 4.59
C ASP A 40 -0.16 -8.06 3.42
N ALA A 41 -0.73 -8.30 2.24
CA ALA A 41 -0.47 -7.49 1.05
C ALA A 41 -0.95 -6.04 1.23
N VAL A 42 -2.11 -5.81 1.84
CA VAL A 42 -2.61 -4.45 2.13
C VAL A 42 -1.73 -3.76 3.16
N VAL A 43 -1.39 -4.43 4.27
CA VAL A 43 -0.51 -3.89 5.31
C VAL A 43 0.84 -3.49 4.72
N ARG A 44 1.47 -4.34 3.90
CA ARG A 44 2.75 -4.01 3.25
C ARG A 44 2.66 -2.77 2.35
N ASN A 45 1.54 -2.56 1.65
CA ASN A 45 1.36 -1.36 0.82
C ASN A 45 1.08 -0.12 1.66
N LEU A 46 0.44 -0.26 2.83
CA LEU A 46 0.29 0.85 3.78
C LEU A 46 1.63 1.25 4.40
N GLU A 47 2.51 0.29 4.71
CA GLU A 47 3.90 0.58 5.14
C GLU A 47 4.65 1.41 4.10
N ILE A 48 4.58 1.04 2.81
CA ILE A 48 5.22 1.80 1.71
C ILE A 48 4.69 3.24 1.62
N ILE A 49 3.43 3.47 1.97
CA ILE A 49 2.86 4.82 2.04
C ILE A 49 3.40 5.57 3.27
N GLY A 50 3.54 4.88 4.40
CA GLY A 50 4.05 5.41 5.67
C GLY A 50 5.57 5.65 5.74
N GLU A 51 6.37 5.00 4.87
CA GLU A 51 7.83 5.18 4.76
C GLU A 51 8.25 6.64 4.47
N LEU A 52 7.31 7.55 4.21
CA LEU A 52 7.55 8.99 4.05
C LEU A 52 7.74 9.77 5.34
N GLU A 53 7.27 9.26 6.49
CA GLU A 53 7.47 9.96 7.77
C GLU A 53 8.95 9.92 8.25
N GLU A 54 9.77 9.02 7.72
CA GLU A 54 11.18 8.86 8.12
C GLU A 54 12.20 9.47 7.14
N ALA A 55 11.76 10.12 6.05
CA ALA A 55 12.62 10.59 4.96
C ALA A 55 13.01 12.09 5.00
#